data_AF-C5S2S2-F1
#
_entry.id   AF-C5S2S2-F1
#
_cell.length_a   1.000
_cell.length_b   1.000
_cell.length_c   1.000
_cell.angle_alpha   90.00
_cell.angle_beta   90.00
_cell.angle_gamma   90.00
#
_symmetry.space_group_name_H-M   'P 1'
#
loop_
_entity.id
_entity.type
_entity.pdbx_description
1 polymer ?
#
loop_
_entity_poly.entity_id
_entity_poly.type
_entity_poly.pdbx_seq_one_letter_code
_entity_poly.pdbx_strand_id
1 'polypeptide(L)'
;MTKLTKISAIALLSIFLTACDKAADKPAQNTTTEQKAETIKVDTGAQDYKAFREWQQVQEHAINNVIKNEMEKLGEKAKDPKVAQEAISKALFTQLEAIKQSASSLNINDEQVKALKEKSLEALSLGAQMMVEAEKVAKNPTPEAHKAFGDLQAKLDKIAHEGKAIEAELVKKYEPAPQPKPEQLPAQTPEMKPEQKPAQ
;
A
#
# COMPACT_ATOMS: atom_id res chain seq x y z
N MET A 1 17.29 -57.55 16.80
CA MET A 1 18.12 -58.52 16.05
C MET A 1 18.36 -57.97 14.65
N THR A 2 19.61 -58.03 14.21
CA THR A 2 20.21 -57.50 12.97
C THR A 2 19.60 -58.04 11.68
N LYS A 3 19.61 -57.26 10.57
CA LYS A 3 20.30 -57.42 9.24
C LYS A 3 19.92 -56.19 8.34
N LEU A 4 20.82 -55.28 7.90
CA LEU A 4 21.74 -55.28 6.74
C LEU A 4 20.99 -55.54 5.38
N THR A 5 21.06 -54.76 4.28
CA THR A 5 22.22 -54.18 3.56
C THR A 5 21.79 -53.36 2.30
N LYS A 6 22.70 -52.47 1.82
CA LYS A 6 22.88 -51.86 0.45
C LYS A 6 22.27 -50.47 0.26
N ILE A 7 22.98 -49.36 0.52
CA ILE A 7 24.07 -48.72 -0.26
C ILE A 7 23.64 -48.37 -1.69
N SER A 8 23.38 -47.09 -1.94
CA SER A 8 23.94 -46.39 -3.10
C SER A 8 24.31 -44.98 -2.68
N ALA A 9 25.60 -44.73 -2.71
CA ALA A 9 26.26 -43.50 -2.33
C ALA A 9 26.84 -42.82 -3.57
N ILE A 10 27.26 -41.57 -3.37
CA ILE A 10 28.28 -40.83 -4.13
C ILE A 10 27.75 -39.91 -5.25
N ALA A 11 27.67 -38.64 -4.86
CA ALA A 11 28.36 -37.48 -5.44
C ALA A 11 28.57 -37.41 -6.96
N LEU A 12 28.05 -36.35 -7.58
CA LEU A 12 28.73 -35.58 -8.62
C LEU A 12 28.17 -34.16 -8.61
N LEU A 13 28.91 -33.21 -8.03
CA LEU A 13 28.89 -31.78 -8.42
C LEU A 13 30.09 -31.09 -7.74
N SER A 14 31.27 -31.53 -8.16
CA SER A 14 32.52 -30.80 -7.95
C SER A 14 33.24 -30.70 -9.29
N ILE A 15 33.87 -29.54 -9.50
CA ILE A 15 34.93 -29.24 -10.47
C ILE A 15 34.45 -28.62 -11.79
N PHE A 16 34.46 -27.28 -11.83
CA PHE A 16 35.11 -26.52 -12.90
C PHE A 16 35.76 -25.26 -12.30
N LEU A 17 36.94 -25.45 -11.69
CA LEU A 17 37.96 -24.43 -11.53
C LEU A 17 39.27 -25.05 -11.99
N THR A 18 39.76 -24.59 -13.14
CA THR A 18 41.14 -24.63 -13.68
C THR A 18 41.01 -24.50 -15.21
N ALA A 19 41.72 -23.65 -15.95
CA ALA A 19 42.77 -22.69 -15.68
C ALA A 19 42.97 -21.88 -16.97
N CYS A 20 43.53 -20.67 -16.88
CA CYS A 20 44.64 -20.26 -17.73
C CYS A 20 45.35 -19.08 -17.08
N ASP A 21 46.58 -19.36 -16.68
CA ASP A 21 47.58 -18.48 -16.11
C ASP A 21 48.32 -17.69 -17.22
N LYS A 22 49.05 -16.64 -16.80
CA LYS A 22 50.16 -15.92 -17.48
C LYS A 22 49.78 -14.65 -18.26
N ALA A 23 50.37 -13.47 -18.04
CA ALA A 23 51.78 -13.13 -17.76
C ALA A 23 51.99 -11.94 -16.79
N ALA A 24 53.26 -11.75 -16.41
CA ALA A 24 53.79 -10.90 -15.34
C ALA A 24 54.16 -9.45 -15.74
N ASP A 25 54.43 -8.66 -14.68
CA ASP A 25 55.25 -7.43 -14.55
C ASP A 25 54.65 -6.01 -14.70
N LYS A 26 55.05 -5.14 -13.74
CA LYS A 26 54.66 -3.72 -13.47
C LYS A 26 55.58 -2.74 -14.26
N PRO A 27 55.41 -1.39 -14.31
CA PRO A 27 54.76 -0.49 -13.32
C PRO A 27 53.92 0.72 -13.86
N ALA A 28 53.19 1.33 -12.91
CA ALA A 28 52.67 2.70 -12.79
C ALA A 28 52.46 3.62 -14.02
N GLN A 29 51.22 4.08 -14.22
CA GLN A 29 50.94 5.50 -14.45
C GLN A 29 49.48 5.87 -14.15
N ASN A 30 49.33 7.02 -13.48
CA ASN A 30 48.09 7.69 -13.10
C ASN A 30 47.05 7.78 -14.22
N THR A 31 45.81 7.42 -13.90
CA THR A 31 44.63 8.07 -14.45
C THR A 31 43.68 8.37 -13.30
N THR A 32 43.59 9.67 -12.99
CA THR A 32 42.50 10.35 -12.30
C THR A 32 41.22 9.53 -12.29
N THR A 33 40.92 8.92 -11.15
CA THR A 33 39.55 8.55 -10.81
C THR A 33 38.82 9.87 -10.58
N GLU A 34 38.24 10.41 -11.64
CA GLU A 34 37.14 11.35 -11.52
C GLU A 34 36.02 10.55 -10.88
N GLN A 35 36.02 10.61 -9.54
CA GLN A 35 34.98 10.07 -8.69
C GLN A 35 33.74 10.92 -8.98
N LYS A 36 33.08 10.61 -10.11
CA LYS A 36 31.65 10.82 -10.28
C LYS A 36 31.06 10.12 -9.07
N ALA A 37 30.75 10.91 -8.04
CA ALA A 37 29.89 10.50 -6.98
C ALA A 37 28.53 10.23 -7.63
N GLU A 38 28.40 9.05 -8.24
CA GLU A 38 27.13 8.36 -8.28
C GLU A 38 26.77 8.18 -6.82
N THR A 39 26.00 9.14 -6.32
CA THR A 39 25.15 8.98 -5.15
C THR A 39 24.50 7.63 -5.35
N ILE A 40 24.95 6.63 -4.59
CA ILE A 40 24.26 5.35 -4.50
C ILE A 40 22.88 5.74 -3.97
N LYS A 41 21.89 5.84 -4.87
CA LYS A 41 20.50 6.00 -4.49
C LYS A 41 20.15 4.71 -3.76
N VAL A 42 20.14 4.77 -2.44
CA VAL A 42 19.55 3.72 -1.62
C VAL A 42 18.10 3.61 -2.06
N ASP A 43 17.70 2.43 -2.53
CA ASP A 43 16.30 2.15 -2.84
C ASP A 43 15.54 2.04 -1.52
N THR A 44 14.82 3.11 -1.15
CA THR A 44 13.99 3.17 0.05
C THR A 44 12.54 2.77 -0.22
N GLY A 45 12.20 2.39 -1.46
CA GLY A 45 10.81 2.37 -1.90
C GLY A 45 9.93 1.37 -1.17
N ALA A 46 10.43 0.18 -0.82
CA ALA A 46 9.65 -0.78 -0.03
C ALA A 46 9.33 -0.26 1.39
N GLN A 47 10.31 0.40 2.04
CA GLN A 47 10.13 0.98 3.36
C GLN A 47 9.17 2.17 3.31
N ASP A 48 9.38 3.07 2.35
CA ASP A 48 8.58 4.27 2.15
C ASP A 48 7.13 3.90 1.82
N TYR A 49 6.93 2.92 0.94
CA TYR A 49 5.60 2.44 0.58
C TYR A 49 4.87 1.84 1.77
N LYS A 50 5.55 0.99 2.56
CA LYS A 50 4.99 0.46 3.81
C LYS A 50 4.60 1.58 4.79
N ALA A 51 5.49 2.55 5.02
CA ALA A 51 5.24 3.67 5.92
C ALA A 51 4.04 4.52 5.46
N PHE A 52 3.93 4.74 4.15
CA PHE A 52 2.79 5.45 3.57
C PHE A 52 1.47 4.70 3.77
N ARG A 53 1.45 3.38 3.56
CA ARG A 53 0.26 2.53 3.74
C ARG A 53 -0.21 2.49 5.20
N GLU A 54 0.70 2.33 6.13
CA GLU A 54 0.40 2.39 7.57
C GLU A 54 -0.17 3.76 7.96
N TRP A 55 0.41 4.84 7.44
CA TRP A 55 -0.12 6.18 7.65
C TRP A 55 -1.53 6.34 7.07
N GLN A 56 -1.82 5.82 5.87
CA GLN A 56 -3.17 5.87 5.27
C GLN A 56 -4.21 5.16 6.14
N GLN A 57 -3.89 3.97 6.67
CA GLN A 57 -4.78 3.24 7.58
C GLN A 57 -5.08 4.03 8.86
N VAL A 58 -4.06 4.69 9.43
CA VAL A 58 -4.24 5.58 10.59
C VAL A 58 -5.20 6.74 10.25
N GLN A 59 -5.08 7.34 9.06
CA GLN A 59 -5.99 8.41 8.64
C GLN A 59 -7.43 7.93 8.42
N GLU A 60 -7.62 6.75 7.82
CA GLU A 60 -8.94 6.15 7.63
C GLU A 60 -9.64 5.93 8.97
N HIS A 61 -8.93 5.35 9.94
CA HIS A 61 -9.46 5.19 11.29
C HIS A 61 -9.76 6.53 11.97
N ALA A 62 -8.89 7.53 11.82
CA ALA A 62 -9.09 8.85 12.41
C ALA A 62 -10.33 9.57 11.84
N ILE A 63 -10.54 9.49 10.52
CA ILE A 63 -11.74 10.03 9.86
C ILE A 63 -13.00 9.33 10.35
N ASN A 64 -13.01 8.00 10.39
CA ASN A 64 -14.17 7.24 10.87
C ASN A 64 -14.49 7.56 12.33
N ASN A 65 -13.46 7.70 13.16
CA ASN A 65 -13.61 8.07 14.57
C ASN A 65 -14.14 9.49 14.73
N VAL A 66 -13.66 10.46 13.95
CA VAL A 66 -14.15 11.85 14.07
C VAL A 66 -15.63 11.95 13.69
N ILE A 67 -16.05 11.26 12.62
CA ILE A 67 -17.46 11.20 12.20
C ILE A 67 -18.31 10.56 13.30
N LYS A 68 -17.90 9.40 13.78
CA LYS A 68 -18.60 8.66 14.85
C LYS A 68 -18.75 9.52 16.10
N ASN A 69 -17.65 10.10 16.58
CA ASN A 69 -17.62 10.90 17.81
C ASN A 69 -18.49 12.15 17.68
N GLU A 70 -18.49 12.82 16.52
CA GLU A 70 -19.34 14.00 16.32
C GLU A 70 -20.83 13.61 16.29
N MET A 71 -21.18 12.48 15.66
CA MET A 71 -22.56 11.96 15.68
C MET A 71 -23.03 11.58 17.08
N GLU A 72 -22.18 10.89 17.87
CA GLU A 72 -22.48 10.55 19.27
C GLU A 72 -22.67 11.81 20.12
N LYS A 73 -21.83 12.82 19.94
CA LYS A 73 -21.89 14.11 20.64
C LYS A 73 -23.15 14.92 20.29
N LEU A 74 -23.63 14.83 19.06
CA LEU A 74 -24.88 15.48 18.64
C LEU A 74 -26.11 14.84 19.28
N GLY A 75 -26.08 13.53 19.53
CA GLY A 75 -27.20 12.79 20.12
C GLY A 75 -28.50 13.03 19.35
N GLU A 76 -29.55 13.44 20.05
CA GLU A 76 -30.87 13.75 19.46
C GLU A 76 -30.83 14.83 18.38
N LYS A 77 -29.85 15.77 18.43
CA LYS A 77 -29.71 16.83 17.41
C LYS A 77 -29.30 16.29 16.05
N ALA A 78 -28.72 15.09 15.99
CA ALA A 78 -28.35 14.44 14.74
C ALA A 78 -29.57 14.05 13.87
N LYS A 79 -30.79 14.11 14.43
CA LYS A 79 -32.05 13.93 13.67
C LYS A 79 -32.30 15.07 12.69
N ASP A 80 -31.71 16.24 12.89
CA ASP A 80 -31.72 17.31 11.90
C ASP A 80 -30.55 17.10 10.90
N PRO A 81 -30.85 16.78 9.63
CA PRO A 81 -29.82 16.47 8.65
C PRO A 81 -28.88 17.65 8.37
N LYS A 82 -29.34 18.90 8.50
CA LYS A 82 -28.47 20.07 8.32
C LYS A 82 -27.51 20.22 9.47
N VAL A 83 -27.99 20.03 10.71
CA VAL A 83 -27.14 20.09 11.91
C VAL A 83 -26.09 18.99 11.89
N ALA A 84 -26.47 17.77 11.53
CA ALA A 84 -25.54 16.65 11.39
C ALA A 84 -24.49 16.92 10.29
N GLN A 85 -24.94 17.37 9.11
CA GLN A 85 -24.06 17.69 8.00
C GLN A 85 -23.06 18.79 8.36
N GLU A 86 -23.51 19.91 8.91
CA GLU A 86 -22.64 21.04 9.28
C GLU A 86 -21.57 20.64 10.31
N ALA A 87 -21.97 19.88 11.34
CA ALA A 87 -21.05 19.42 12.36
C ALA A 87 -20.00 18.44 11.81
N ILE A 88 -20.44 17.45 11.01
CA ILE A 88 -19.53 16.50 10.37
C ILE A 88 -18.59 17.21 9.40
N SER A 89 -19.10 18.08 8.52
CA SER A 89 -18.28 18.83 7.56
C SER A 89 -17.21 19.64 8.29
N LYS A 90 -17.56 20.35 9.35
CA LYS A 90 -16.59 21.09 10.17
C LYS A 90 -15.52 20.17 10.78
N ALA A 91 -15.94 19.04 11.35
CA ALA A 91 -15.02 18.07 11.92
C ALA A 91 -14.07 17.48 10.87
N LEU A 92 -14.57 17.16 9.67
CA LEU A 92 -13.78 16.67 8.56
C LEU A 92 -12.80 17.71 8.01
N PHE A 93 -13.17 18.99 7.93
CA PHE A 93 -12.22 20.04 7.55
C PHE A 93 -11.10 20.20 8.59
N THR A 94 -11.41 20.14 9.88
CA THR A 94 -10.38 20.11 10.93
C THR A 94 -9.48 18.88 10.79
N GLN A 95 -10.06 17.70 10.56
CA GLN A 95 -9.30 16.47 10.38
C GLN A 95 -8.44 16.51 9.11
N LEU A 96 -8.89 17.14 8.03
CA LEU A 96 -8.10 17.32 6.81
C LEU A 96 -6.82 18.12 7.06
N GLU A 97 -6.89 19.20 7.84
CA GLU A 97 -5.69 19.97 8.20
C GLU A 97 -4.73 19.16 9.07
N ALA A 98 -5.26 18.36 10.01
CA ALA A 98 -4.46 17.43 10.80
C ALA A 98 -3.78 16.36 9.90
N ILE A 99 -4.49 15.83 8.90
CA ILE A 99 -3.95 14.89 7.92
C ILE A 99 -2.80 15.53 7.13
N LYS A 100 -3.00 16.73 6.57
CA LYS A 100 -1.95 17.46 5.82
C LYS A 100 -0.72 17.71 6.69
N GLN A 101 -0.93 18.10 7.94
CA GLN A 101 0.17 18.29 8.90
C GLN A 101 0.89 16.96 9.19
N SER A 102 0.17 15.86 9.40
CA SER A 102 0.80 14.55 9.62
C SER A 102 1.53 14.02 8.38
N ALA A 103 1.10 14.40 7.17
CA ALA A 103 1.74 13.99 5.94
C ALA A 103 3.07 14.71 5.66
N SER A 104 3.28 15.89 6.25
CA SER A 104 4.54 16.63 6.14
C SER A 104 5.64 16.04 7.03
N SER A 105 5.27 15.29 8.07
CA SER A 105 6.24 14.55 8.90
C SER A 105 6.60 13.16 8.35
N LEU A 106 5.89 12.68 7.32
CA LEU A 106 6.27 11.45 6.61
C LEU A 106 7.51 11.68 5.75
N ASN A 107 8.62 11.06 6.17
CA ASN A 107 9.86 11.02 5.41
C ASN A 107 9.77 9.96 4.30
N ILE A 108 9.47 10.39 3.07
CA ILE A 108 9.34 9.55 1.88
C ILE A 108 10.36 10.04 0.86
N ASN A 109 11.26 9.16 0.44
CA ASN A 109 12.35 9.48 -0.49
C ASN A 109 12.13 8.86 -1.89
N ASP A 110 11.39 7.76 -1.99
CA ASP A 110 10.98 7.17 -3.27
C ASP A 110 9.98 8.10 -3.99
N GLU A 111 10.32 8.47 -5.22
CA GLU A 111 9.54 9.43 -6.02
C GLU A 111 8.15 8.90 -6.39
N GLN A 112 7.97 7.59 -6.61
CA GLN A 112 6.66 7.02 -6.91
C GLN A 112 5.77 7.00 -5.67
N VAL A 113 6.32 6.64 -4.50
CA VAL A 113 5.60 6.71 -3.23
C VAL A 113 5.25 8.16 -2.88
N LYS A 114 6.17 9.10 -3.13
CA LYS A 114 5.91 10.53 -2.94
C LYS A 114 4.79 11.04 -3.84
N ALA A 115 4.81 10.69 -5.13
CA ALA A 115 3.75 11.04 -6.06
C ALA A 115 2.40 10.47 -5.62
N LEU A 116 2.36 9.23 -5.12
CA LEU A 116 1.14 8.64 -4.57
C LEU A 116 0.63 9.39 -3.32
N LYS A 117 1.54 9.77 -2.40
CA LYS A 117 1.20 10.59 -1.23
C LYS A 117 0.58 11.92 -1.64
N GLU A 118 1.21 12.63 -2.57
CA GLU A 118 0.73 13.91 -3.07
C GLU A 118 -0.65 13.78 -3.74
N LYS A 119 -0.84 12.77 -4.58
CA LYS A 119 -2.15 12.48 -5.21
C LYS A 119 -3.23 12.14 -4.19
N SER A 120 -2.87 11.42 -3.13
CA SER A 120 -3.81 11.11 -2.04
C SER A 120 -4.25 12.37 -1.27
N LEU A 121 -3.32 13.28 -1.00
CA LEU A 121 -3.64 14.57 -0.37
C LEU A 121 -4.45 15.49 -1.30
N GLU A 122 -4.15 15.47 -2.60
CA GLU A 122 -4.90 16.19 -3.63
C GLU A 122 -6.35 15.68 -3.69
N ALA A 123 -6.55 14.36 -3.73
CA ALA A 123 -7.87 13.73 -3.71
C ALA A 123 -8.68 14.09 -2.44
N LEU A 124 -8.06 14.03 -1.26
CA LEU A 124 -8.69 14.44 -0.01
C LEU A 124 -9.09 15.93 -0.02
N SER A 125 -8.21 16.79 -0.52
CA SER A 125 -8.49 18.22 -0.64
C SER A 125 -9.60 18.52 -1.64
N LEU A 126 -9.67 17.79 -2.75
CA LEU A 126 -10.77 17.90 -3.71
C LEU A 126 -12.09 17.38 -3.16
N GLY A 127 -12.09 16.27 -2.42
CA GLY A 127 -13.29 15.79 -1.73
C GLY A 127 -13.86 16.85 -0.78
N ALA A 128 -13.00 17.53 -0.04
CA ALA A 128 -13.36 18.68 0.79
C ALA A 128 -13.95 19.85 -0.03
N GLN A 129 -13.36 20.20 -1.18
CA GLN A 129 -13.91 21.23 -2.08
C GLN A 129 -15.28 20.81 -2.64
N MET A 130 -15.45 19.53 -2.99
CA MET A 130 -16.73 19.01 -3.46
C MET A 130 -17.82 19.12 -2.41
N MET A 131 -17.51 18.94 -1.11
CA MET A 131 -18.47 19.18 -0.03
C MET A 131 -18.92 20.65 0.02
N VAL A 132 -17.99 21.61 -0.15
CA VAL A 132 -18.31 23.04 -0.20
C VAL A 132 -19.15 23.38 -1.43
N GLU A 133 -18.79 22.86 -2.61
CA GLU A 133 -19.57 23.11 -3.83
C GLU A 133 -20.94 22.45 -3.79
N ALA A 134 -21.08 21.25 -3.19
CA ALA A 134 -22.38 20.62 -2.99
C ALA A 134 -23.32 21.49 -2.14
N GLU A 135 -22.79 22.15 -1.10
CA GLU A 135 -23.56 23.09 -0.29
C GLU A 135 -24.00 24.32 -1.12
N LYS A 136 -23.12 24.84 -1.98
CA LYS A 136 -23.48 25.95 -2.88
C LYS A 136 -24.57 25.54 -3.87
N VAL A 137 -24.46 24.36 -4.49
CA VAL A 137 -25.50 23.81 -5.39
C VAL A 137 -26.82 23.64 -4.63
N ALA A 138 -26.79 23.12 -3.41
CA ALA A 138 -27.99 22.93 -2.59
C ALA A 138 -28.67 24.26 -2.20
N LYS A 139 -27.89 25.31 -1.94
CA LYS A 139 -28.42 26.65 -1.59
C LYS A 139 -28.85 27.46 -2.81
N ASN A 140 -28.16 27.31 -3.93
CA ASN A 140 -28.40 28.06 -5.16
C ASN A 140 -28.07 27.21 -6.41
N PRO A 141 -29.03 26.44 -6.93
CA PRO A 141 -28.81 25.50 -8.02
C PRO A 141 -28.72 26.21 -9.39
N THR A 142 -27.60 26.88 -9.66
CA THR A 142 -27.35 27.53 -10.95
C THR A 142 -26.55 26.62 -11.91
N PRO A 143 -26.60 26.86 -13.24
CA PRO A 143 -25.76 26.13 -14.19
C PRO A 143 -24.26 26.24 -13.86
N GLU A 144 -23.81 27.39 -13.36
CA GLU A 144 -22.42 27.63 -12.97
C GLU A 144 -22.02 26.79 -11.75
N ALA A 145 -22.90 26.67 -10.75
CA ALA A 145 -22.65 25.84 -9.57
C ALA A 145 -22.57 24.34 -9.94
N HIS A 146 -23.47 23.86 -10.80
CA HIS A 146 -23.41 22.49 -11.31
C HIS A 146 -22.15 22.25 -12.15
N LYS A 147 -21.76 23.22 -12.98
CA LYS A 147 -20.52 23.12 -13.76
C LYS A 147 -19.30 23.07 -12.84
N ALA A 148 -19.21 23.92 -11.83
CA ALA A 148 -18.11 23.92 -10.87
C ALA A 148 -18.00 22.58 -10.14
N PHE A 149 -19.13 22.02 -9.70
CA PHE A 149 -19.16 20.69 -9.09
C PHE A 149 -18.72 19.59 -10.07
N GLY A 150 -19.22 19.62 -11.31
CA GLY A 150 -18.82 18.66 -12.35
C GLY A 150 -17.34 18.74 -12.73
N ASP A 151 -16.77 19.95 -12.81
CA ASP A 151 -15.34 20.15 -13.06
C ASP A 151 -14.48 19.57 -11.92
N LEU A 152 -14.92 19.70 -10.66
CA LEU A 152 -14.25 19.07 -9.51
C LEU A 152 -14.36 17.54 -9.54
N GLN A 153 -15.52 17.00 -9.88
CA GLN A 153 -15.72 15.56 -10.03
C GLN A 153 -14.76 14.98 -11.08
N ALA A 154 -14.67 15.62 -12.25
CA ALA A 154 -13.76 15.19 -13.32
C ALA A 154 -12.29 15.23 -12.88
N LYS A 155 -11.89 16.22 -12.08
CA LYS A 155 -10.54 16.29 -11.49
C LYS A 155 -10.30 15.15 -10.51
N LEU A 156 -11.27 14.88 -9.62
CA LEU A 156 -11.17 13.80 -8.65
C LEU A 156 -11.05 12.44 -9.35
N ASP A 157 -11.85 12.20 -10.40
CA ASP A 157 -11.79 10.97 -11.20
C ASP A 157 -10.41 10.78 -11.85
N LYS A 158 -9.83 11.85 -12.41
CA LYS A 158 -8.49 11.84 -12.99
C LYS A 158 -7.42 11.47 -11.95
N ILE A 159 -7.45 12.12 -10.78
CA ILE A 159 -6.48 11.85 -9.71
C ILE A 159 -6.66 10.44 -9.15
N ALA A 160 -7.90 9.96 -9.01
CA ALA A 160 -8.17 8.60 -8.56
C ALA A 160 -7.62 7.57 -9.57
N HIS A 161 -7.75 7.83 -10.87
CA HIS A 161 -7.18 6.97 -11.91
C HIS A 161 -5.64 6.96 -11.87
N GLU A 162 -5.02 8.14 -11.81
CA GLU A 162 -3.55 8.27 -11.70
C GLU A 162 -3.01 7.62 -10.43
N GLY A 163 -3.65 7.86 -9.29
CA GLY A 163 -3.27 7.27 -8.01
C GLY A 163 -3.37 5.75 -8.04
N LYS A 164 -4.44 5.18 -8.59
CA LYS A 164 -4.60 3.73 -8.76
C LYS A 164 -3.52 3.13 -9.67
N ALA A 165 -3.13 3.82 -10.74
CA ALA A 165 -2.08 3.35 -11.62
C ALA A 165 -0.71 3.31 -10.91
N ILE A 166 -0.37 4.36 -10.16
CA ILE A 166 0.85 4.41 -9.36
C ILE A 166 0.84 3.31 -8.28
N GLU A 167 -0.27 3.18 -7.56
CA GLU A 167 -0.48 2.14 -6.55
C GLU A 167 -0.28 0.74 -7.12
N ALA A 168 -0.84 0.43 -8.30
CA ALA A 168 -0.71 -0.88 -8.93
C ALA A 168 0.76 -1.24 -9.23
N GLU A 169 1.54 -0.27 -9.71
CA GLU A 169 2.98 -0.46 -9.94
C GLU A 169 3.75 -0.65 -8.63
N LEU A 170 3.40 0.09 -7.57
CA LEU A 170 4.02 -0.04 -6.25
C LEU A 170 3.69 -1.39 -5.60
N VAL A 171 2.44 -1.85 -5.67
CA VAL A 171 2.02 -3.19 -5.22
C VAL A 171 2.82 -4.26 -5.94
N LYS A 172 2.88 -4.19 -7.28
CA LYS A 172 3.64 -5.15 -8.09
C LYS A 172 5.13 -5.17 -7.74
N LYS A 173 5.70 -4.02 -7.36
CA LYS A 173 7.13 -3.88 -7.06
C LYS A 173 7.49 -4.27 -5.62
N TYR A 174 6.64 -3.93 -4.65
CA TYR A 174 7.00 -3.97 -3.23
C TYR A 174 6.14 -4.91 -2.38
N GLU A 175 4.96 -5.33 -2.83
CA GLU A 175 4.20 -6.35 -2.11
C GLU A 175 4.67 -7.76 -2.50
N PRO A 176 4.74 -8.70 -1.54
CA PRO A 176 5.07 -10.07 -1.85
C PRO A 176 4.01 -10.65 -2.80
N ALA A 177 4.47 -11.37 -3.83
CA ALA A 177 3.57 -12.10 -4.71
C ALA A 177 2.61 -12.96 -3.87
N PRO A 178 1.31 -13.02 -4.23
CA PRO A 178 0.34 -13.85 -3.52
C PRO A 178 0.92 -15.25 -3.36
N GLN A 179 1.15 -15.68 -2.12
CA GLN A 179 1.61 -17.04 -1.86
C GLN A 179 0.57 -17.98 -2.49
N PRO A 180 0.97 -18.97 -3.30
CA PRO A 180 0.03 -19.97 -3.77
C PRO A 180 -0.66 -20.56 -2.54
N LYS A 181 -1.98 -20.42 -2.48
CA LYS A 181 -2.79 -21.00 -1.42
C LYS A 181 -2.39 -22.48 -1.34
N PRO A 182 -2.03 -23.02 -0.16
CA PRO A 182 -1.72 -24.44 -0.05
C PRO A 182 -2.88 -25.20 -0.68
N GLU A 183 -2.58 -25.99 -1.71
CA GLU A 183 -3.52 -26.89 -2.34
C GLU A 183 -4.10 -27.73 -1.20
N GLN A 184 -5.34 -27.44 -0.79
CA GLN A 184 -6.05 -28.31 0.13
C GLN A 184 -6.20 -29.62 -0.61
N LEU A 185 -5.33 -30.59 -0.29
CA LEU A 185 -5.53 -31.98 -0.70
C LEU A 185 -7.00 -32.30 -0.42
N PRO A 186 -7.75 -32.83 -1.39
CA PRO A 186 -9.15 -33.18 -1.17
C PRO A 186 -9.23 -34.05 0.08
N ALA A 187 -10.10 -33.64 1.01
CA ALA A 187 -10.33 -34.33 2.25
C ALA A 187 -10.53 -35.82 1.95
N GLN A 188 -9.61 -36.66 2.42
CA GLN A 188 -9.82 -38.10 2.41
C GLN A 188 -11.04 -38.37 3.30
N THR A 189 -12.15 -38.72 2.66
CA THR A 189 -13.37 -39.20 3.30
C THR A 189 -13.00 -40.28 4.31
N PRO A 190 -13.45 -40.21 5.58
CA PRO A 190 -13.17 -41.26 6.54
C PRO A 190 -13.90 -42.54 6.11
N GLU A 191 -13.15 -43.52 5.62
CA GLU A 191 -13.65 -44.84 5.26
C GLU A 191 -14.09 -45.57 6.55
N MET A 192 -15.31 -46.11 6.51
CA MET A 192 -16.00 -46.72 7.65
C MET A 192 -15.24 -47.92 8.23
N LYS A 193 -15.21 -47.93 9.57
CA LYS A 193 -14.74 -49.03 10.44
C LYS A 193 -15.48 -50.34 10.13
N PRO A 194 -14.80 -51.48 9.91
CA PRO A 194 -15.47 -52.77 9.90
C PRO A 194 -15.81 -53.23 11.32
N GLU A 195 -17.05 -53.70 11.45
CA GLU A 195 -17.70 -54.29 12.61
C GLU A 195 -16.94 -55.52 13.13
N GLN A 196 -16.52 -55.50 14.40
CA GLN A 196 -16.00 -56.69 15.09
C GLN A 196 -17.18 -57.51 15.63
N LYS A 197 -17.32 -58.74 15.13
CA LYS A 197 -18.19 -59.76 15.71
C LYS A 197 -17.40 -60.56 16.76
N PRO A 198 -17.91 -60.76 18.00
CA PRO A 198 -17.18 -61.50 19.01
C PRO A 198 -17.27 -63.01 18.75
N ALA A 199 -16.17 -63.72 18.94
CA ALA A 199 -16.13 -65.17 19.01
C ALA A 199 -15.82 -65.60 20.44
N GLN A 200 -16.73 -66.43 20.97
CA GLN A 200 -16.74 -67.18 22.23
C GLN A 200 -17.19 -66.42 23.49
#